data_AF-A0A657K2M8-F1
#
_entry.id   AF-A0A657K2M8-F1
#
_cell.length_a   1.000
_cell.length_b   1.000
_cell.length_c   1.000
_cell.angle_alpha   90.00
_cell.angle_beta   90.00
_cell.angle_gamma   90.00
#
_symmetry.space_group_name_H-M   'P 1'
#
loop_
_entity.id
_entity.type
_entity.pdbx_description
1 polymer ?
#
loop_
_entity_poly.entity_id
_entity_poly.type
_entity_poly.pdbx_seq_one_letter_code
_entity_poly.pdbx_strand_id
1 'polypeptide(L)'
;MVEMFFPVRFFHPGNTIGLNELIQAPYNYLKDDDGDNGATATGSLSMTITNKYGDLVNRADPIDICKLPYKITLSTTGGSLTTEYGVPNSTSFSAGTVSYYISLPLSPTICAVRPNLAQGSSNFAGPSRVWDPNKGFLTQAQSPFYDFNFPSTGADGLYFDLDINEIDASQLTWSPVSKGGVTATVRLVKPNNSDNWISDKSKYVTRVTLNGPRASSSQINSSNPGLLTGPSFTPQTFELEGRNSRGQVVVKYGFVLWKWFVNRGDKDDTLSNQSSWCRSIGYRLSQVRDLTNATCAGQNSGNWCQGAIGATPSSSNNFYQRQIGAGLFTEWGYISRYTGPNFADFHYWTSDASGNDQFIVLSSLGTVSGGEPNDNFYAVCVTP
;
A
#
# COMPACT_ATOMS: atom_id res chain seq x y z
N MET A 1 -16.75 -2.35 51.97
CA MET A 1 -15.78 -3.06 51.09
C MET A 1 -15.30 -2.01 50.12
N VAL A 2 -13.99 -1.77 50.01
CA VAL A 2 -13.50 -0.67 49.17
C VAL A 2 -13.26 -1.15 47.75
N GLU A 3 -13.98 -0.57 46.78
CA GLU A 3 -13.87 -0.92 45.37
C GLU A 3 -13.43 0.31 44.56
N MET A 4 -12.50 0.10 43.62
CA MET A 4 -12.06 1.12 42.67
C MET A 4 -12.70 0.83 41.30
N PHE A 5 -13.46 1.80 40.77
CA PHE A 5 -14.17 1.65 39.50
C PHE A 5 -13.44 2.37 38.36
N PHE A 6 -13.29 1.69 37.21
CA PHE A 6 -12.70 2.30 36.02
C PHE A 6 -13.78 2.63 34.98
N PRO A 7 -14.04 3.91 34.67
CA PRO A 7 -15.04 4.30 33.68
C PRO A 7 -14.57 4.07 32.24
N VAL A 8 -15.50 3.64 31.37
CA VAL A 8 -15.25 3.48 29.92
C VAL A 8 -15.10 4.84 29.20
N ARG A 9 -15.54 5.94 29.82
CA ARG A 9 -15.38 7.33 29.34
C ARG A 9 -14.34 8.10 30.15
N PHE A 10 -13.15 7.53 30.26
CA PHE A 10 -12.02 8.21 30.87
C PHE A 10 -11.51 9.32 29.92
N PHE A 11 -11.26 10.55 30.35
CA PHE A 11 -10.54 11.56 29.55
C PHE A 11 -9.37 12.08 30.37
N HIS A 12 -8.28 11.32 30.37
CA HIS A 12 -6.97 11.80 30.80
C HIS A 12 -6.15 12.09 29.54
N PRO A 13 -5.40 13.21 29.50
CA PRO A 13 -4.58 13.55 28.34
C PRO A 13 -3.45 12.54 28.08
N GLY A 14 -3.06 11.75 29.09
CA GLY A 14 -2.07 10.69 28.99
C GLY A 14 -2.66 9.27 28.85
N ASN A 15 -1.82 8.34 28.37
CA ASN A 15 -2.09 6.90 28.35
C ASN A 15 -1.75 6.23 29.69
N THR A 16 -1.44 6.99 30.73
CA THR A 16 -1.08 6.49 32.07
C THR A 16 -1.59 7.48 33.12
N ILE A 17 -2.18 6.96 34.19
CA ILE A 17 -2.65 7.74 35.34
C ILE A 17 -2.23 7.06 36.64
N GLY A 18 -1.90 7.84 37.67
CA GLY A 18 -1.67 7.30 39.01
C GLY A 18 -2.97 6.80 39.65
N LEU A 19 -2.93 5.67 40.35
CA LEU A 19 -4.11 5.14 41.05
C LEU A 19 -4.57 6.10 42.17
N ASN A 20 -3.65 6.85 42.79
CA ASN A 20 -4.00 7.90 43.74
C ASN A 20 -4.82 9.03 43.09
N GLU A 21 -4.46 9.40 41.87
CA GLU A 21 -5.12 10.47 41.13
C GLU A 21 -6.55 10.06 40.78
N LEU A 22 -6.76 8.79 40.41
CA LEU A 22 -8.10 8.24 40.10
C LEU A 22 -9.07 8.29 41.28
N ILE A 23 -8.58 8.05 42.50
CA ILE A 23 -9.44 8.05 43.70
C ILE A 23 -9.67 9.44 44.29
N GLN A 24 -8.82 10.42 43.95
CA GLN A 24 -8.93 11.79 44.42
C GLN A 24 -9.69 12.68 43.43
N ALA A 25 -9.99 13.91 43.85
CA ALA A 25 -10.55 14.92 42.96
C ALA A 25 -9.59 15.20 41.79
N PRO A 26 -10.10 15.38 40.56
CA PRO A 26 -11.51 15.51 40.19
C PRO A 26 -12.24 14.19 39.88
N TYR A 27 -11.54 13.05 39.89
CA TYR A 27 -12.06 11.78 39.38
C TYR A 27 -12.96 11.04 40.37
N ASN A 28 -12.57 10.99 41.65
CA ASN A 28 -13.36 10.44 42.76
C ASN A 28 -13.89 9.01 42.51
N TYR A 29 -13.06 8.11 41.93
CA TYR A 29 -13.45 6.72 41.62
C TYR A 29 -13.24 5.72 42.77
N LEU A 30 -13.20 6.23 43.99
CA LEU A 30 -13.24 5.42 45.20
C LEU A 30 -14.69 5.22 45.61
N LYS A 31 -15.10 3.97 45.81
CA LYS A 31 -16.32 3.68 46.55
C LYS A 31 -15.94 3.11 47.90
N ASP A 32 -16.36 3.82 48.94
CA ASP A 32 -16.28 3.34 50.31
C ASP A 32 -17.70 3.23 50.89
N ASP A 33 -18.01 2.09 51.52
CA ASP A 33 -19.39 1.78 51.95
C ASP A 33 -19.73 2.34 53.34
N ASP A 34 -18.71 2.58 54.17
CA ASP A 34 -18.81 3.09 55.55
C ASP A 34 -18.52 4.59 55.68
N GLY A 35 -18.05 5.24 54.61
CA GLY A 35 -18.06 6.70 54.47
C GLY A 35 -16.79 7.39 54.96
N ASP A 36 -15.69 6.66 55.05
CA ASP A 36 -14.38 7.18 55.38
C ASP A 36 -13.81 8.00 54.20
N ASN A 37 -13.22 9.14 54.55
CA ASN A 37 -12.47 9.98 53.61
C ASN A 37 -10.96 9.78 53.83
N GLY A 38 -10.14 10.14 52.83
CA GLY A 38 -8.68 10.18 53.00
C GLY A 38 -7.92 8.93 52.58
N ALA A 39 -8.52 8.05 51.76
CA ALA A 39 -7.78 6.94 51.19
C ALA A 39 -6.65 7.40 50.25
N THR A 40 -5.55 6.66 50.27
CA THR A 40 -4.42 6.84 49.36
C THR A 40 -4.16 5.54 48.61
N ALA A 41 -3.79 5.65 47.34
CA ALA A 41 -3.45 4.50 46.50
C ALA A 41 -2.06 4.65 45.90
N THR A 42 -1.30 3.56 45.82
CA THR A 42 -0.02 3.52 45.11
C THR A 42 -0.16 2.74 43.81
N GLY A 43 0.70 3.04 42.84
CA GLY A 43 0.71 2.41 41.53
C GLY A 43 0.05 3.25 40.43
N SER A 44 0.00 2.70 39.22
CA SER A 44 -0.53 3.37 38.04
C SER A 44 -1.32 2.41 37.15
N LEU A 45 -2.31 2.97 36.45
CA LEU A 45 -2.99 2.33 35.33
C LEU A 45 -2.45 2.91 34.03
N SER A 46 -2.15 2.05 33.06
CA SER A 46 -1.74 2.42 31.71
C SER A 46 -2.60 1.73 30.65
N MET A 47 -2.74 2.39 29.49
CA MET A 47 -3.48 1.89 28.34
C MET A 47 -2.60 1.91 27.09
N THR A 48 -2.62 0.81 26.35
CA THR A 48 -2.05 0.77 24.99
C THR A 48 -3.11 0.30 24.00
N ILE A 49 -3.13 0.89 22.82
CA ILE A 49 -4.04 0.53 21.74
C ILE A 49 -3.18 0.09 20.56
N THR A 50 -3.42 -1.12 20.06
CA THR A 50 -2.79 -1.62 18.85
C THR A 50 -3.82 -2.02 17.81
N ASN A 51 -3.52 -1.83 16.52
CA ASN A 51 -4.34 -2.37 15.44
C ASN A 51 -4.07 -3.88 15.20
N LYS A 52 -4.73 -4.49 14.20
CA LYS A 52 -4.51 -5.90 13.83
C LYS A 52 -3.09 -6.25 13.36
N TYR A 53 -2.33 -5.24 12.93
CA TYR A 53 -0.94 -5.36 12.51
C TYR A 53 0.05 -5.18 13.68
N GLY A 54 -0.45 -4.81 14.87
CA GLY A 54 0.37 -4.55 16.05
C GLY A 54 0.89 -3.11 16.15
N ASP A 55 0.54 -2.22 15.23
CA ASP A 55 0.98 -0.82 15.29
C ASP A 55 0.29 -0.11 16.45
N LEU A 56 1.03 0.75 17.17
CA LEU A 56 0.47 1.64 18.17
C LEU A 56 -0.45 2.68 17.52
N VAL A 57 -1.57 2.93 18.17
CA VAL A 57 -2.62 3.84 17.68
C VAL A 57 -2.91 4.86 18.76
N ASN A 58 -2.98 6.13 18.39
CA ASN A 58 -3.37 7.16 19.34
C ASN A 58 -4.88 7.07 19.56
N ARG A 59 -5.30 7.35 20.79
CA ARG A 59 -6.71 7.33 21.15
C ARG A 59 -7.57 8.31 20.34
N ALA A 60 -6.96 9.39 19.86
CA ALA A 60 -7.62 10.41 19.05
C ALA A 60 -7.66 10.07 17.55
N ASP A 61 -6.95 9.02 17.12
CA ASP A 61 -6.94 8.62 15.72
C ASP A 61 -8.33 8.08 15.32
N PRO A 62 -8.83 8.42 14.13
CA PRO A 62 -10.07 7.83 13.64
C PRO A 62 -9.92 6.32 13.46
N ILE A 63 -11.01 5.58 13.70
CA ILE A 63 -11.03 4.13 13.49
C ILE A 63 -10.91 3.84 11.98
N ASP A 64 -9.96 3.00 11.62
CA ASP A 64 -9.79 2.48 10.28
C ASP A 64 -10.29 1.02 10.24
N ILE A 65 -11.36 0.79 9.47
CA ILE A 65 -12.00 -0.53 9.33
C ILE A 65 -11.00 -1.56 8.81
N CYS A 66 -10.04 -1.15 7.99
CA CYS A 66 -9.01 -2.04 7.45
C CYS A 66 -7.96 -2.45 8.47
N LYS A 67 -7.93 -1.81 9.63
CA LYS A 67 -7.01 -2.09 10.74
C LYS A 67 -7.69 -2.82 11.90
N LEU A 68 -8.98 -3.14 11.78
CA LEU A 68 -9.73 -3.94 12.75
C LEU A 68 -9.29 -5.42 12.78
N PRO A 69 -9.40 -6.10 13.94
CA PRO A 69 -9.82 -5.54 15.23
C PRO A 69 -8.69 -4.73 15.88
N TYR A 70 -9.06 -3.70 16.66
CA TYR A 70 -8.10 -3.04 17.55
C TYR A 70 -8.07 -3.78 18.89
N LYS A 71 -6.89 -3.90 19.49
CA LYS A 71 -6.67 -4.45 20.82
C LYS A 71 -6.32 -3.32 21.78
N ILE A 72 -7.13 -3.14 22.81
CA ILE A 72 -6.85 -2.27 23.93
C ILE A 72 -6.29 -3.12 25.06
N THR A 73 -5.10 -2.81 25.54
CA THR A 73 -4.48 -3.45 26.69
C THR A 73 -4.45 -2.46 27.84
N LEU A 74 -5.11 -2.81 28.94
CA LEU A 74 -5.03 -2.08 30.20
C LEU A 74 -4.07 -2.82 31.14
N SER A 75 -3.09 -2.11 31.68
CA SER A 75 -2.07 -2.68 32.57
C SER A 75 -1.95 -1.84 33.84
N THR A 76 -2.03 -2.50 34.99
CA THR A 76 -1.77 -1.88 36.30
C THR A 76 -0.42 -2.30 36.83
N THR A 77 0.26 -1.41 37.54
CA THR A 77 1.37 -1.83 38.42
C THR A 77 0.80 -2.49 39.67
N GLY A 78 1.65 -3.20 40.42
CA GLY A 78 1.33 -3.51 41.80
C GLY A 78 1.19 -2.23 42.63
N GLY A 79 0.50 -2.33 43.76
CA GLY A 79 0.25 -1.19 44.62
C GLY A 79 -0.44 -1.59 45.92
N SER A 80 -0.82 -0.55 46.67
CA SER A 80 -1.53 -0.65 47.93
C SER A 80 -2.63 0.40 47.96
N LEU A 81 -3.76 0.05 48.57
CA LEU A 81 -4.80 0.97 48.97
C LEU A 81 -4.77 1.08 50.48
N THR A 82 -4.64 2.30 50.99
CA THR A 82 -4.50 2.59 52.42
C THR A 82 -5.58 3.58 52.83
N THR A 83 -6.34 3.25 53.86
CA THR A 83 -7.37 4.10 54.47
C THR A 83 -6.90 4.58 55.84
N GLU A 84 -7.49 5.69 56.31
CA GLU A 84 -7.19 6.21 57.65
C GLU A 84 -7.80 5.30 58.74
N TYR A 85 -8.99 4.77 58.46
CA TYR A 85 -9.75 3.87 59.33
C TYR A 85 -10.07 2.58 58.58
N GLY A 86 -10.13 1.44 59.29
CA GLY A 86 -10.30 0.11 58.70
C GLY A 86 -9.34 -0.93 59.29
N VAL A 87 -9.78 -2.19 59.40
CA VAL A 87 -8.94 -3.30 59.88
C VAL A 87 -9.04 -4.47 58.90
N PRO A 88 -7.98 -4.76 58.11
CA PRO A 88 -6.73 -4.00 58.01
C PRO A 88 -6.91 -2.63 57.32
N ASN A 89 -6.12 -1.63 57.71
CA ASN A 89 -6.16 -0.28 57.12
C ASN A 89 -5.39 -0.16 55.80
N SER A 90 -4.77 -1.25 55.33
CA SER A 90 -4.03 -1.30 54.09
C SER A 90 -4.13 -2.66 53.44
N THR A 91 -4.38 -2.67 52.14
CA THR A 91 -4.44 -3.88 51.32
C THR A 91 -3.54 -3.72 50.11
N SER A 92 -2.74 -4.73 49.78
CA SER A 92 -1.88 -4.75 48.59
C SER A 92 -2.52 -5.53 47.45
N PHE A 93 -2.26 -5.12 46.22
CA PHE A 93 -2.63 -5.84 45.00
C PHE A 93 -1.44 -5.95 44.05
N SER A 94 -1.43 -7.04 43.28
CA SER A 94 -0.39 -7.33 42.29
C SER A 94 -0.65 -6.58 40.97
N ALA A 95 0.39 -6.46 40.17
CA ALA A 95 0.25 -5.99 38.78
C ALA A 95 -0.69 -6.91 37.99
N GLY A 96 -1.49 -6.32 37.11
CA GLY A 96 -2.45 -7.03 36.28
C GLY A 96 -2.46 -6.50 34.85
N THR A 97 -2.95 -7.32 33.91
CA THR A 97 -3.16 -6.88 32.53
C THR A 97 -4.40 -7.56 31.96
N VAL A 98 -5.22 -6.78 31.27
CA VAL A 98 -6.43 -7.26 30.58
C VAL A 98 -6.45 -6.69 29.16
N SER A 99 -6.99 -7.46 28.22
CA SER A 99 -7.14 -7.04 26.82
C SER A 99 -8.60 -7.04 26.39
N TYR A 100 -9.01 -5.97 25.75
CA TYR A 100 -10.31 -5.82 25.09
C TYR A 100 -10.11 -5.68 23.59
N TYR A 101 -11.06 -6.15 22.80
CA TYR A 101 -11.03 -6.01 21.34
C TYR A 101 -12.18 -5.12 20.89
N ILE A 102 -11.87 -4.14 20.05
CA ILE A 102 -12.85 -3.33 19.33
C ILE A 102 -13.00 -3.94 17.94
N SER A 103 -14.19 -4.46 17.67
CA SER A 103 -14.69 -4.79 16.35
C SER A 103 -15.89 -3.89 16.03
N LEU A 104 -16.06 -3.53 14.76
CA LEU A 104 -17.23 -2.80 14.29
C LEU A 104 -18.11 -3.71 13.44
N PRO A 105 -19.43 -3.40 13.32
CA PRO A 105 -20.28 -4.02 12.33
C PRO A 105 -19.63 -3.87 10.95
N LEU A 106 -19.47 -4.99 10.29
CA LEU A 106 -18.73 -5.11 9.05
C LEU A 106 -19.49 -4.40 7.92
N SER A 107 -18.88 -3.36 7.34
CA SER A 107 -19.35 -2.72 6.11
C SER A 107 -18.47 -3.16 4.93
N PRO A 108 -19.04 -3.29 3.72
CA PRO A 108 -18.26 -3.62 2.52
C PRO A 108 -17.07 -2.67 2.35
N THR A 109 -15.86 -3.21 2.38
CA THR A 109 -14.63 -2.41 2.38
C THR A 109 -13.55 -3.09 1.54
N ILE A 110 -12.71 -2.29 0.90
CA ILE A 110 -11.53 -2.72 0.16
C ILE A 110 -10.29 -2.31 0.95
N CYS A 111 -9.66 -3.28 1.60
CA CYS A 111 -8.52 -3.04 2.49
C CYS A 111 -7.17 -3.38 1.85
N ALA A 112 -7.21 -4.14 0.78
CA ALA A 112 -6.06 -4.40 -0.06
C ALA A 112 -6.49 -4.51 -1.51
N VAL A 113 -5.54 -4.28 -2.39
CA VAL A 113 -5.66 -4.56 -3.82
C VAL A 113 -4.47 -5.39 -4.26
N ARG A 114 -4.75 -6.35 -5.14
CA ARG A 114 -3.81 -7.40 -5.52
C ARG A 114 -3.38 -7.22 -6.96
N PRO A 115 -2.25 -6.56 -7.22
CA PRO A 115 -1.51 -6.77 -8.46
C PRO A 115 -0.83 -8.15 -8.44
N ASN A 116 0.05 -8.43 -9.40
CA ASN A 116 0.91 -9.60 -9.38
C ASN A 116 1.71 -9.70 -8.06
N LEU A 117 1.61 -10.82 -7.34
CA LEU A 117 2.32 -11.04 -6.08
C LEU A 117 3.71 -11.67 -6.24
N ALA A 118 4.08 -12.11 -7.46
CA ALA A 118 5.40 -12.64 -7.74
C ALA A 118 6.47 -11.59 -7.43
N GLN A 119 7.57 -12.03 -6.80
CA GLN A 119 8.63 -11.14 -6.31
C GLN A 119 8.08 -10.04 -5.38
N GLY A 120 7.17 -10.40 -4.46
CA GLY A 120 6.63 -9.53 -3.42
C GLY A 120 7.05 -9.93 -1.99
N SER A 121 8.05 -10.81 -1.83
CA SER A 121 8.49 -11.32 -0.53
C SER A 121 9.99 -11.12 -0.33
N SER A 122 10.47 -11.36 0.90
CA SER A 122 11.90 -11.26 1.25
C SER A 122 12.49 -9.91 0.86
N ASN A 123 13.57 -9.89 0.06
CA ASN A 123 14.24 -8.66 -0.40
C ASN A 123 13.35 -7.71 -1.20
N PHE A 124 12.26 -8.22 -1.80
CA PHE A 124 11.33 -7.43 -2.59
C PHE A 124 10.14 -6.94 -1.76
N ALA A 125 9.93 -7.45 -0.55
CA ALA A 125 8.80 -7.05 0.27
C ALA A 125 8.86 -5.56 0.59
N GLY A 126 7.74 -4.87 0.39
CA GLY A 126 7.55 -3.53 0.92
C GLY A 126 7.40 -3.50 2.43
N PRO A 127 7.38 -2.31 3.05
CA PRO A 127 6.98 -2.15 4.44
C PRO A 127 5.60 -2.79 4.68
N SER A 128 5.43 -3.48 5.81
CA SER A 128 4.18 -4.18 6.16
C SER A 128 2.93 -3.29 6.19
N ARG A 129 3.12 -1.98 6.41
CA ARG A 129 2.05 -0.96 6.37
C ARG A 129 1.61 -0.58 4.95
N VAL A 130 2.39 -0.92 3.92
CA VAL A 130 2.12 -0.62 2.50
C VAL A 130 1.82 -1.89 1.71
N TRP A 131 2.52 -2.99 2.00
CA TRP A 131 2.49 -4.21 1.22
C TRP A 131 2.34 -5.44 2.11
N ASP A 132 1.37 -6.29 1.78
CA ASP A 132 1.19 -7.63 2.32
C ASP A 132 1.54 -8.66 1.23
N PRO A 133 2.54 -9.54 1.42
CA PRO A 133 2.95 -10.52 0.41
C PRO A 133 1.84 -11.46 -0.10
N ASN A 134 0.78 -11.67 0.69
CA ASN A 134 -0.34 -12.54 0.34
C ASN A 134 -1.53 -11.77 -0.25
N LYS A 135 -1.67 -10.47 0.06
CA LYS A 135 -2.84 -9.67 -0.33
C LYS A 135 -2.55 -8.58 -1.35
N GLY A 136 -1.33 -8.06 -1.39
CA GLY A 136 -0.91 -6.97 -2.27
C GLY A 136 -0.77 -5.64 -1.53
N PHE A 137 -1.08 -4.53 -2.21
CA PHE A 137 -1.00 -3.20 -1.62
C PHE A 137 -2.17 -2.95 -0.67
N LEU A 138 -1.87 -2.52 0.55
CA LEU A 138 -2.88 -2.10 1.51
C LEU A 138 -3.46 -0.75 1.10
N THR A 139 -4.78 -0.58 1.24
CA THR A 139 -5.44 0.72 1.03
C THR A 139 -4.88 1.73 2.04
N GLN A 140 -4.30 2.83 1.54
CA GLN A 140 -3.64 3.84 2.35
C GLN A 140 -4.57 5.01 2.70
N ALA A 141 -5.54 5.30 1.84
CA ALA A 141 -6.44 6.43 1.97
C ALA A 141 -7.85 6.12 1.47
N GLN A 142 -8.82 6.88 1.97
CA GLN A 142 -10.26 6.72 1.71
C GLN A 142 -10.81 7.95 1.01
N SER A 143 -12.01 7.82 0.45
CA SER A 143 -12.69 8.93 -0.26
C SER A 143 -12.73 10.21 0.59
N PRO A 144 -12.42 11.39 0.03
CA PRO A 144 -12.09 11.65 -1.38
C PRO A 144 -10.56 11.69 -1.68
N PHE A 145 -9.70 11.32 -0.73
CA PHE A 145 -8.25 11.45 -0.86
C PHE A 145 -7.62 10.12 -1.30
N TYR A 146 -7.11 10.06 -2.53
CA TYR A 146 -6.66 8.81 -3.14
C TYR A 146 -5.18 8.78 -3.56
N ASP A 147 -4.46 9.87 -3.31
CA ASP A 147 -3.11 10.11 -3.83
C ASP A 147 -2.07 9.11 -3.32
N PHE A 148 -2.37 8.41 -2.22
CA PHE A 148 -1.51 7.41 -1.59
C PHE A 148 -1.88 5.96 -1.95
N ASN A 149 -2.96 5.74 -2.68
CA ASN A 149 -3.40 4.40 -3.06
C ASN A 149 -2.71 3.93 -4.35
N PHE A 150 -2.44 2.63 -4.42
CA PHE A 150 -2.03 1.98 -5.65
C PHE A 150 -3.19 1.96 -6.67
N PRO A 151 -2.93 2.07 -7.98
CA PRO A 151 -1.64 2.40 -8.59
C PRO A 151 -1.42 3.91 -8.75
N SER A 152 -0.14 4.32 -8.69
CA SER A 152 0.29 5.67 -9.10
C SER A 152 0.81 5.71 -10.54
N THR A 153 1.16 4.54 -11.09
CA THR A 153 1.67 4.35 -12.44
C THR A 153 0.77 3.41 -13.24
N GLY A 154 0.70 3.54 -14.56
CA GLY A 154 -0.12 2.63 -15.37
C GLY A 154 0.39 2.48 -16.80
N ALA A 155 -0.10 1.44 -17.46
CA ALA A 155 0.10 1.14 -18.88
C ALA A 155 -1.13 0.36 -19.37
N ASP A 156 -1.37 0.36 -20.68
CA ASP A 156 -2.52 -0.35 -21.24
C ASP A 156 -2.43 -1.85 -20.97
N GLY A 157 -3.54 -2.41 -20.48
CA GLY A 157 -3.66 -3.84 -20.20
C GLY A 157 -3.11 -4.28 -18.84
N LEU A 158 -2.55 -3.36 -18.03
CA LEU A 158 -2.27 -3.66 -16.62
C LEU A 158 -3.56 -3.80 -15.82
N TYR A 159 -3.54 -4.69 -14.84
CA TYR A 159 -4.73 -4.99 -14.04
C TYR A 159 -4.37 -5.39 -12.60
N PHE A 160 -5.33 -5.21 -11.70
CA PHE A 160 -5.23 -5.64 -10.30
C PHE A 160 -6.60 -6.06 -9.79
N ASP A 161 -6.64 -6.87 -8.74
CA ASP A 161 -7.89 -7.37 -8.18
C ASP A 161 -8.23 -6.65 -6.87
N LEU A 162 -9.50 -6.31 -6.67
CA LEU A 162 -10.01 -5.73 -5.43
C LEU A 162 -10.25 -6.84 -4.39
N ASP A 163 -9.65 -6.73 -3.21
CA ASP A 163 -9.95 -7.59 -2.06
C ASP A 163 -11.16 -7.01 -1.29
N ILE A 164 -12.35 -7.33 -1.80
CA ILE A 164 -13.62 -6.87 -1.24
C ILE A 164 -14.02 -7.81 -0.12
N ASN A 165 -14.12 -7.27 1.10
CA ASN A 165 -14.61 -8.00 2.25
C ASN A 165 -16.08 -7.66 2.52
N GLU A 166 -16.78 -8.55 3.24
CA GLU A 166 -18.11 -8.31 3.81
C GLU A 166 -19.28 -8.22 2.81
N ILE A 167 -19.02 -8.51 1.53
CA ILE A 167 -20.04 -8.65 0.50
C ILE A 167 -19.59 -9.63 -0.58
N ASP A 168 -20.55 -10.37 -1.14
CA ASP A 168 -20.30 -11.12 -2.36
C ASP A 168 -20.17 -10.14 -3.53
N ALA A 169 -18.98 -10.08 -4.12
CA ALA A 169 -18.70 -9.21 -5.24
C ALA A 169 -19.59 -9.47 -6.47
N SER A 170 -20.21 -10.65 -6.59
CA SER A 170 -21.21 -10.96 -7.62
C SER A 170 -22.47 -10.08 -7.56
N GLN A 171 -22.73 -9.49 -6.39
CA GLN A 171 -23.88 -8.61 -6.14
C GLN A 171 -23.59 -7.15 -6.52
N LEU A 172 -22.35 -6.84 -6.90
CA LEU A 172 -21.91 -5.49 -7.20
C LEU A 172 -21.89 -5.23 -8.70
N THR A 173 -22.40 -4.05 -9.06
CA THR A 173 -22.32 -3.50 -10.40
C THR A 173 -21.36 -2.32 -10.41
N TRP A 174 -20.61 -2.18 -11.51
CA TRP A 174 -19.55 -1.19 -11.65
C TRP A 174 -19.68 -0.50 -13.00
N SER A 175 -19.59 0.83 -13.00
CA SER A 175 -19.49 1.61 -14.24
C SER A 175 -18.01 1.87 -14.56
N PRO A 176 -17.60 1.80 -15.84
CA PRO A 176 -16.26 2.22 -16.25
C PRO A 176 -16.03 3.70 -15.91
N VAL A 177 -14.80 4.04 -15.54
CA VAL A 177 -14.39 5.41 -15.23
C VAL A 177 -13.32 5.83 -16.23
N SER A 178 -13.63 6.84 -17.06
CA SER A 178 -12.72 7.37 -18.07
C SER A 178 -12.25 8.77 -17.69
N LYS A 179 -10.93 8.95 -17.57
CA LYS A 179 -10.28 10.22 -17.20
C LYS A 179 -8.98 10.37 -18.00
N GLY A 180 -8.79 11.54 -18.60
CA GLY A 180 -7.55 11.89 -19.30
C GLY A 180 -7.09 10.86 -20.33
N GLY A 181 -7.99 10.20 -21.08
CA GLY A 181 -7.62 9.20 -22.09
C GLY A 181 -7.39 7.78 -21.56
N VAL A 182 -7.48 7.56 -20.26
CA VAL A 182 -7.41 6.25 -19.61
C VAL A 182 -8.80 5.86 -19.10
N THR A 183 -9.16 4.58 -19.23
CA THR A 183 -10.40 4.00 -18.72
C THR A 183 -10.07 2.87 -17.76
N ALA A 184 -10.58 2.95 -16.53
CA ALA A 184 -10.56 1.86 -15.58
C ALA A 184 -11.89 1.10 -15.65
N THR A 185 -11.82 -0.21 -15.89
CA THR A 185 -13.00 -1.08 -15.98
C THR A 185 -12.93 -2.15 -14.90
N VAL A 186 -14.01 -2.33 -14.14
CA VAL A 186 -14.11 -3.38 -13.12
C VAL A 186 -14.98 -4.52 -13.63
N ARG A 187 -14.48 -5.76 -13.57
CA ARG A 187 -15.21 -6.97 -13.99
C ARG A 187 -14.91 -8.14 -13.07
N LEU A 188 -15.89 -9.02 -12.91
CA LEU A 188 -15.63 -10.36 -12.38
C LEU A 188 -15.01 -11.21 -13.48
N VAL A 189 -13.81 -11.73 -13.22
CA VAL A 189 -13.08 -12.57 -14.16
C VAL A 189 -12.64 -13.85 -13.47
N LYS A 190 -12.59 -14.96 -14.21
CA LYS A 190 -11.85 -16.14 -13.75
C LYS A 190 -10.36 -15.92 -14.02
N PRO A 191 -9.49 -16.08 -13.00
CA PRO A 191 -8.05 -16.10 -13.22
C PRO A 191 -7.67 -17.13 -14.28
N ASN A 192 -6.75 -16.78 -15.16
CA ASN A 192 -6.27 -17.67 -16.20
C ASN A 192 -4.89 -18.26 -15.84
N ASN A 193 -4.25 -18.98 -16.76
CA ASN A 193 -2.94 -19.58 -16.50
C ASN A 193 -1.80 -18.56 -16.36
N SER A 194 -1.94 -17.36 -16.93
CA SER A 194 -0.97 -16.27 -16.75
C SER A 194 -1.05 -15.61 -15.37
N ASP A 195 -2.20 -15.71 -14.69
CA ASP A 195 -2.40 -15.28 -13.30
C ASP A 195 -1.79 -16.29 -12.31
N ASN A 196 -0.51 -16.64 -12.49
CA ASN A 196 0.15 -17.72 -11.74
C ASN A 196 0.32 -17.42 -10.24
N TRP A 197 0.19 -16.16 -9.83
CA TRP A 197 0.16 -15.75 -8.42
C TRP A 197 -1.19 -16.02 -7.74
N ILE A 198 -2.20 -16.47 -8.48
CA ILE A 198 -3.50 -16.88 -7.95
C ILE A 198 -3.58 -18.41 -7.98
N SER A 199 -3.57 -19.02 -6.80
CA SER A 199 -3.60 -20.48 -6.64
C SER A 199 -4.97 -21.08 -6.96
N ASP A 200 -6.04 -20.52 -6.39
CA ASP A 200 -7.42 -20.96 -6.61
C ASP A 200 -8.05 -20.27 -7.82
N LYS A 201 -7.89 -20.88 -9.00
CA LYS A 201 -8.46 -20.39 -10.27
C LYS A 201 -9.94 -20.73 -10.44
N SER A 202 -10.57 -21.43 -9.48
CA SER A 202 -11.99 -21.78 -9.54
C SER A 202 -12.89 -20.58 -9.19
N LYS A 203 -12.36 -19.63 -8.42
CA LYS A 203 -13.07 -18.45 -7.93
C LYS A 203 -12.90 -17.25 -8.86
N TYR A 204 -13.96 -16.46 -8.95
CA TYR A 204 -13.90 -15.17 -9.63
C TYR A 204 -13.14 -14.16 -8.78
N VAL A 205 -12.46 -13.24 -9.46
CA VAL A 205 -11.81 -12.08 -8.86
C VAL A 205 -12.41 -10.81 -9.43
N THR A 206 -12.51 -9.77 -8.61
CA THR A 206 -13.00 -8.45 -9.03
C THR A 206 -11.84 -7.66 -9.60
N ARG A 207 -11.62 -7.78 -10.91
CA ARG A 207 -10.46 -7.22 -11.60
C ARG A 207 -10.75 -5.83 -12.12
N VAL A 208 -9.85 -4.90 -11.78
CA VAL A 208 -9.73 -3.59 -12.41
C VAL A 208 -8.71 -3.70 -13.53
N THR A 209 -9.10 -3.37 -14.76
CA THR A 209 -8.19 -3.27 -15.90
C THR A 209 -8.05 -1.82 -16.33
N LEU A 210 -6.81 -1.37 -16.54
CA LEU A 210 -6.48 -0.06 -17.09
C LEU A 210 -6.37 -0.16 -18.61
N ASN A 211 -7.14 0.66 -19.31
CA ASN A 211 -7.10 0.77 -20.77
C ASN A 211 -6.75 2.20 -21.17
N GLY A 212 -5.83 2.38 -22.10
CA GLY A 212 -5.38 3.71 -22.49
C GLY A 212 -4.45 3.71 -23.69
N PRO A 213 -3.71 4.80 -23.91
CA PRO A 213 -2.83 4.93 -25.05
C PRO A 213 -1.75 3.84 -25.06
N ARG A 214 -1.65 3.14 -26.19
CA ARG A 214 -0.64 2.11 -26.47
C ARG A 214 -0.17 2.24 -27.92
N ALA A 215 1.04 1.77 -28.19
CA ALA A 215 1.51 1.65 -29.57
C ALA A 215 0.79 0.50 -30.28
N SER A 216 0.40 0.73 -31.53
CA SER A 216 -0.06 -0.33 -32.43
C SER A 216 1.13 -1.17 -32.94
N SER A 217 0.86 -2.34 -33.52
CA SER A 217 1.89 -3.16 -34.15
C SER A 217 2.65 -2.42 -35.27
N SER A 218 1.98 -1.54 -36.02
CA SER A 218 2.65 -0.73 -37.05
C SER A 218 3.56 0.34 -36.43
N GLN A 219 3.16 0.93 -35.30
CA GLN A 219 3.98 1.91 -34.59
C GLN A 219 5.19 1.27 -33.92
N ILE A 220 5.04 0.08 -33.32
CA ILE A 220 6.15 -0.68 -32.72
C ILE A 220 7.26 -0.94 -33.74
N ASN A 221 6.88 -1.36 -34.95
CA ASN A 221 7.80 -1.73 -36.03
C ASN A 221 8.31 -0.56 -36.86
N SER A 222 7.81 0.67 -36.62
CA SER A 222 8.27 1.87 -37.31
C SER A 222 9.40 2.56 -36.54
N SER A 223 10.38 3.11 -37.25
CA SER A 223 11.39 4.01 -36.69
C SER A 223 10.84 5.42 -36.43
N ASN A 224 9.71 5.77 -37.06
CA ASN A 224 9.02 7.05 -36.89
C ASN A 224 7.49 6.82 -36.88
N PRO A 225 6.93 6.27 -35.80
CA PRO A 225 5.50 5.95 -35.65
C PRO A 225 4.54 7.14 -35.67
N GLY A 226 5.05 8.37 -35.57
CA GLY A 226 4.24 9.56 -35.33
C GLY A 226 3.65 9.61 -33.91
N LEU A 227 3.03 10.73 -33.58
CA LEU A 227 2.52 11.00 -32.24
C LEU A 227 1.43 10.00 -31.84
N LEU A 228 1.50 9.52 -30.59
CA LEU A 228 0.37 8.89 -29.94
C LEU A 228 -0.50 9.98 -29.31
N THR A 229 -1.81 9.85 -29.44
CA THR A 229 -2.76 10.61 -28.61
C THR A 229 -2.57 10.15 -27.16
N GLY A 230 -1.72 10.87 -26.43
CA GLY A 230 -1.37 10.54 -25.05
C GLY A 230 -2.49 10.90 -24.07
N PRO A 231 -2.41 10.39 -22.83
CA PRO A 231 -3.29 10.84 -21.78
C PRO A 231 -2.99 12.28 -21.40
N SER A 232 -3.92 12.94 -20.72
CA SER A 232 -3.66 14.28 -20.17
C SER A 232 -2.43 14.23 -19.24
N PHE A 233 -1.52 15.18 -19.37
CA PHE A 233 -0.27 15.24 -18.59
C PHE A 233 -0.47 15.61 -17.11
N THR A 234 -1.71 15.76 -16.66
CA THR A 234 -2.04 16.02 -15.25
C THR A 234 -2.42 14.73 -14.54
N PRO A 235 -2.11 14.58 -13.23
CA PRO A 235 -2.57 13.45 -12.45
C PRO A 235 -4.09 13.26 -12.56
N GLN A 236 -4.52 12.01 -12.73
CA GLN A 236 -5.93 11.67 -12.94
C GLN A 236 -6.45 10.86 -11.74
N THR A 237 -7.45 11.39 -11.04
CA THR A 237 -8.13 10.68 -9.95
C THR A 237 -9.24 9.79 -10.50
N PHE A 238 -9.18 8.51 -10.15
CA PHE A 238 -10.20 7.51 -10.44
C PHE A 238 -10.91 7.12 -9.15
N GLU A 239 -12.24 7.10 -9.15
CA GLU A 239 -13.06 6.57 -8.06
C GLU A 239 -13.99 5.50 -8.64
N LEU A 240 -13.75 4.25 -8.26
CA LEU A 240 -14.53 3.08 -8.62
C LEU A 240 -15.63 2.89 -7.56
N GLU A 241 -16.87 2.88 -7.99
CA GLU A 241 -18.03 2.73 -7.11
C GLU A 241 -18.73 1.39 -7.35
N GLY A 242 -18.71 0.52 -6.34
CA GLY A 242 -19.44 -0.74 -6.35
C GLY A 242 -20.87 -0.51 -5.86
N ARG A 243 -21.85 -0.74 -6.74
CA ARG A 243 -23.27 -0.47 -6.49
C ARG A 243 -24.06 -1.75 -6.30
N ASN A 244 -24.95 -1.76 -5.30
CA ASN A 244 -25.88 -2.87 -5.07
C ASN A 244 -27.04 -2.87 -6.11
N SER A 245 -27.95 -3.84 -6.00
CA SER A 245 -29.11 -3.97 -6.89
C SER A 245 -30.09 -2.78 -6.86
N ARG A 246 -30.02 -1.92 -5.84
CA ARG A 246 -30.81 -0.68 -5.73
C ARG A 246 -30.07 0.53 -6.32
N GLY A 247 -28.90 0.33 -6.93
CA GLY A 247 -28.06 1.38 -7.47
C GLY A 247 -27.31 2.22 -6.42
N GLN A 248 -27.36 1.82 -5.13
CA GLN A 248 -26.68 2.53 -4.05
C GLN A 248 -25.21 2.14 -4.01
N VAL A 249 -24.31 3.12 -3.85
CA VAL A 249 -22.88 2.86 -3.67
C VAL A 249 -22.67 2.27 -2.28
N VAL A 250 -22.12 1.06 -2.22
CA VAL A 250 -21.87 0.34 -0.96
C VAL A 250 -20.40 0.13 -0.69
N VAL A 251 -19.55 0.25 -1.71
CA VAL A 251 -18.09 0.18 -1.58
C VAL A 251 -17.43 1.11 -2.59
N LYS A 252 -16.31 1.71 -2.22
CA LYS A 252 -15.51 2.56 -3.09
C LYS A 252 -14.05 2.16 -3.06
N TYR A 253 -13.37 2.34 -4.19
CA TYR A 253 -11.91 2.33 -4.25
C TYR A 253 -11.45 3.42 -5.20
N GLY A 254 -10.44 4.18 -4.81
CA GLY A 254 -9.88 5.21 -5.69
C GLY A 254 -8.36 5.26 -5.63
N PHE A 255 -7.79 5.78 -6.71
CA PHE A 255 -6.35 5.93 -6.92
C PHE A 255 -6.09 7.13 -7.84
N VAL A 256 -4.84 7.59 -7.88
CA VAL A 256 -4.41 8.68 -8.76
C VAL A 256 -3.29 8.20 -9.67
N LEU A 257 -3.51 8.23 -10.98
CA LEU A 257 -2.44 7.97 -11.95
C LEU A 257 -1.63 9.24 -12.18
N TRP A 258 -0.35 9.19 -11.81
CA TRP A 258 0.62 10.26 -11.99
C TRP A 258 1.43 10.11 -13.28
N LYS A 259 1.69 8.87 -13.69
CA LYS A 259 2.48 8.55 -14.88
C LYS A 259 1.82 7.46 -15.71
N TRP A 260 1.85 7.64 -17.02
CA TRP A 260 1.43 6.62 -17.98
C TRP A 260 2.61 6.16 -18.82
N PHE A 261 2.70 4.85 -19.03
CA PHE A 261 3.79 4.20 -19.72
C PHE A 261 3.30 3.52 -21.01
N VAL A 262 4.12 3.64 -22.06
CA VAL A 262 3.91 2.98 -23.36
C VAL A 262 5.10 2.06 -23.62
N ASN A 263 4.84 0.76 -23.65
CA ASN A 263 5.84 -0.27 -23.96
C ASN A 263 5.97 -0.45 -25.48
N ARG A 264 7.21 -0.60 -25.99
CA ARG A 264 7.47 -0.90 -27.42
C ARG A 264 7.30 -2.40 -27.75
N GLY A 265 6.55 -3.14 -26.95
CA GLY A 265 6.29 -4.56 -27.15
C GLY A 265 7.56 -5.40 -27.13
N ASP A 266 7.69 -6.29 -28.12
CA ASP A 266 8.79 -7.24 -28.31
C ASP A 266 9.96 -6.68 -29.14
N LYS A 267 9.97 -5.37 -29.42
CA LYS A 267 11.03 -4.73 -30.20
C LYS A 267 12.17 -4.25 -29.31
N ASP A 268 13.26 -5.02 -29.28
CA ASP A 268 14.56 -4.57 -28.78
C ASP A 268 15.33 -3.79 -29.85
N ASP A 269 16.16 -2.85 -29.41
CA ASP A 269 16.95 -1.98 -30.28
C ASP A 269 18.03 -1.26 -29.47
N THR A 270 18.93 -0.57 -30.17
CA THR A 270 19.94 0.30 -29.58
C THR A 270 19.30 1.45 -28.80
N LEU A 271 20.03 1.98 -27.81
CA LEU A 271 19.58 3.11 -26.99
C LEU A 271 19.10 4.29 -27.85
N SER A 272 19.87 4.65 -28.88
CA SER A 272 19.56 5.80 -29.75
C SER A 272 18.23 5.62 -30.47
N ASN A 273 17.98 4.42 -31.01
CA ASN A 273 16.75 4.10 -31.71
C ASN A 273 15.55 4.06 -30.75
N GLN A 274 15.71 3.47 -29.57
CA GLN A 274 14.66 3.44 -28.56
C GLN A 274 14.30 4.85 -28.05
N SER A 275 15.32 5.67 -27.78
CA SER A 275 15.14 7.05 -27.35
C SER A 275 14.42 7.87 -28.42
N SER A 276 14.81 7.71 -29.68
CA SER A 276 14.16 8.37 -30.83
C SER A 276 12.72 7.90 -31.01
N TRP A 277 12.46 6.60 -30.85
CA TRP A 277 11.11 6.05 -30.91
C TRP A 277 10.21 6.66 -29.83
N CYS A 278 10.65 6.71 -28.57
CA CYS A 278 9.89 7.37 -27.50
C CYS A 278 9.55 8.83 -27.84
N ARG A 279 10.52 9.60 -28.33
CA ARG A 279 10.27 11.01 -28.73
C ARG A 279 9.25 11.11 -29.86
N SER A 280 9.32 10.22 -30.84
CA SER A 280 8.42 10.25 -32.01
C SER A 280 6.96 10.01 -31.67
N ILE A 281 6.68 9.25 -30.59
CA ILE A 281 5.32 9.05 -30.07
C ILE A 281 4.87 10.15 -29.10
N GLY A 282 5.72 11.14 -28.80
CA GLY A 282 5.42 12.24 -27.87
C GLY A 282 5.74 11.95 -26.40
N TYR A 283 6.55 10.93 -26.13
CA TYR A 283 6.97 10.49 -24.80
C TYR A 283 8.49 10.67 -24.64
N ARG A 284 9.01 10.44 -23.44
CA ARG A 284 10.46 10.31 -23.22
C ARG A 284 10.80 8.88 -22.85
N LEU A 285 12.05 8.48 -23.11
CA LEU A 285 12.59 7.23 -22.57
C LEU A 285 12.55 7.31 -21.03
N SER A 286 12.16 6.20 -20.39
CA SER A 286 12.14 6.11 -18.93
C SER A 286 13.52 6.39 -18.32
N GLN A 287 13.52 6.91 -17.09
CA GLN A 287 14.68 6.95 -16.22
C GLN A 287 14.65 5.75 -15.25
N VAL A 288 15.77 5.45 -14.60
CA VAL A 288 15.86 4.43 -13.53
C VAL A 288 14.77 4.67 -12.49
N ARG A 289 14.61 5.93 -12.03
CA ARG A 289 13.56 6.35 -11.09
C ARG A 289 12.12 6.28 -11.61
N ASP A 290 11.91 6.13 -12.91
CA ASP A 290 10.55 5.88 -13.42
C ASP A 290 10.18 4.41 -13.30
N LEU A 291 11.17 3.51 -13.19
CA LEU A 291 10.96 2.06 -13.25
C LEU A 291 11.15 1.38 -11.89
N THR A 292 12.15 1.77 -11.12
CA THR A 292 12.56 1.04 -9.91
C THR A 292 12.99 1.98 -8.78
N ASN A 293 12.79 1.55 -7.54
CA ASN A 293 13.37 2.16 -6.34
C ASN A 293 14.65 1.47 -5.86
N ALA A 294 15.20 0.56 -6.66
CA ALA A 294 16.47 -0.10 -6.41
C ALA A 294 17.60 0.89 -6.13
N THR A 295 18.49 0.51 -5.22
CA THR A 295 19.72 1.25 -4.94
C THR A 295 20.93 0.45 -5.37
N CYS A 296 22.01 1.13 -5.77
CA CYS A 296 23.31 0.47 -5.92
C CYS A 296 24.01 0.32 -4.56
N ALA A 297 23.32 -0.30 -3.61
CA ALA A 297 23.84 -0.63 -2.29
C ALA A 297 23.31 -2.01 -1.85
N GLY A 298 24.03 -2.68 -0.95
CA GLY A 298 23.59 -3.96 -0.40
C GLY A 298 23.73 -5.13 -1.37
N GLN A 299 22.76 -6.02 -1.35
CA GLN A 299 22.78 -7.24 -2.16
C GLN A 299 22.64 -6.91 -3.66
N ASN A 300 23.39 -7.64 -4.49
CA ASN A 300 23.38 -7.53 -5.95
C ASN A 300 23.87 -6.17 -6.52
N SER A 301 24.66 -5.45 -5.71
CA SER A 301 25.30 -4.19 -6.11
C SER A 301 26.77 -4.37 -6.45
N GLY A 302 27.28 -3.50 -7.32
CA GLY A 302 28.67 -3.48 -7.76
C GLY A 302 28.92 -2.33 -8.73
N ASN A 303 30.08 -2.34 -9.39
CA ASN A 303 30.47 -1.25 -10.29
C ASN A 303 29.46 -0.99 -11.43
N TRP A 304 28.74 -2.02 -11.87
CA TRP A 304 27.75 -1.94 -12.95
C TRP A 304 26.51 -1.09 -12.62
N CYS A 305 26.20 -0.82 -11.36
CA CYS A 305 25.07 0.05 -10.98
C CYS A 305 25.51 1.39 -10.37
N GLN A 306 26.83 1.65 -10.30
CA GLN A 306 27.36 2.77 -9.54
C GLN A 306 26.94 4.10 -10.17
N GLY A 307 26.28 4.95 -9.39
CA GLY A 307 25.73 6.23 -9.83
C GLY A 307 24.25 6.19 -10.24
N ALA A 308 23.63 5.00 -10.26
CA ALA A 308 22.20 4.88 -10.54
C ALA A 308 21.36 5.50 -9.40
N ILE A 309 20.35 6.29 -9.78
CA ILE A 309 19.40 6.92 -8.86
C ILE A 309 18.01 6.36 -9.11
N GLY A 310 17.59 5.46 -8.23
CA GLY A 310 16.23 4.93 -8.19
C GLY A 310 15.21 5.91 -7.62
N ALA A 311 13.94 5.52 -7.68
CA ALA A 311 12.84 6.24 -7.05
C ALA A 311 12.92 6.21 -5.51
N THR A 312 12.12 7.08 -4.89
CA THR A 312 11.93 7.13 -3.44
C THR A 312 10.51 6.67 -3.06
N PRO A 313 10.31 5.97 -1.93
CA PRO A 313 11.34 5.54 -0.96
C PRO A 313 12.25 4.47 -1.56
N SER A 314 13.55 4.62 -1.33
CA SER A 314 14.57 3.73 -1.86
C SER A 314 14.53 2.36 -1.19
N SER A 315 14.85 1.31 -1.94
CA SER A 315 15.02 -0.02 -1.39
C SER A 315 16.40 -0.20 -0.75
N SER A 316 16.55 -1.24 0.07
CA SER A 316 17.81 -1.56 0.74
C SER A 316 18.87 -2.24 -0.15
N ASN A 317 18.49 -2.68 -1.35
CA ASN A 317 19.31 -3.54 -2.21
C ASN A 317 19.19 -3.12 -3.70
N ASN A 318 19.96 -3.74 -4.60
CA ASN A 318 19.76 -3.59 -6.05
C ASN A 318 18.63 -4.46 -6.60
N PHE A 319 17.47 -4.33 -5.96
CA PHE A 319 16.18 -4.93 -6.29
C PHE A 319 15.09 -3.90 -5.95
N TYR A 320 13.96 -3.90 -6.66
CA TYR A 320 12.83 -3.10 -6.18
C TYR A 320 12.33 -3.64 -4.83
N GLN A 321 11.71 -2.78 -4.04
CA GLN A 321 10.86 -3.16 -2.91
C GLN A 321 9.45 -2.60 -3.13
N ARG A 322 8.41 -3.45 -3.01
CA ARG A 322 7.01 -3.09 -3.31
C ARG A 322 6.60 -1.83 -2.55
N GLN A 323 6.49 -0.72 -3.27
CA GLN A 323 6.19 0.61 -2.72
C GLN A 323 5.28 1.34 -3.70
N ILE A 324 4.41 2.20 -3.17
CA ILE A 324 3.54 3.07 -3.97
C ILE A 324 4.30 4.37 -4.28
N GLY A 325 4.17 4.88 -5.51
CA GLY A 325 4.84 6.10 -5.96
C GLY A 325 6.31 5.91 -6.37
N ALA A 326 6.81 4.68 -6.37
CA ALA A 326 8.25 4.41 -6.45
C ALA A 326 8.68 3.69 -7.75
N GLY A 327 7.97 3.95 -8.85
CA GLY A 327 8.29 3.45 -10.20
C GLY A 327 7.43 2.29 -10.67
N LEU A 328 7.40 2.08 -11.99
CA LEU A 328 6.50 1.13 -12.65
C LEU A 328 6.73 -0.33 -12.19
N PHE A 329 7.96 -0.83 -12.24
CA PHE A 329 8.24 -2.22 -11.84
C PHE A 329 8.11 -2.41 -10.34
N THR A 330 8.38 -1.36 -9.55
CA THR A 330 8.15 -1.37 -8.11
C THR A 330 6.68 -1.60 -7.75
N GLU A 331 5.78 -0.90 -8.43
CA GLU A 331 4.33 -1.01 -8.23
C GLU A 331 3.73 -2.27 -8.87
N TRP A 332 4.14 -2.64 -10.07
CA TRP A 332 3.49 -3.72 -10.81
C TRP A 332 4.18 -5.08 -10.64
N GLY A 333 5.42 -5.09 -10.17
CA GLY A 333 6.19 -6.28 -9.81
C GLY A 333 6.80 -6.91 -11.05
N TYR A 334 6.77 -8.24 -11.10
CA TYR A 334 7.21 -9.01 -12.27
C TYR A 334 6.27 -8.77 -13.47
N ILE A 335 6.50 -7.68 -14.19
CA ILE A 335 5.52 -7.08 -15.11
C ILE A 335 5.30 -7.88 -16.40
N SER A 336 6.24 -8.72 -16.80
CA SER A 336 6.08 -9.61 -17.97
C SER A 336 5.11 -10.78 -17.72
N ARG A 337 4.69 -11.01 -16.47
CA ARG A 337 3.65 -12.00 -16.14
C ARG A 337 2.25 -11.52 -16.47
N TYR A 338 2.05 -10.22 -16.70
CA TYR A 338 0.79 -9.69 -17.20
C TYR A 338 0.72 -9.94 -18.71
N THR A 339 -0.40 -10.50 -19.17
CA THR A 339 -0.60 -10.80 -20.60
C THR A 339 -0.99 -9.58 -21.43
N GLY A 340 -1.72 -8.62 -20.84
CA GLY A 340 -2.21 -7.42 -21.54
C GLY A 340 -1.14 -6.45 -22.08
N PRO A 341 -0.13 -6.05 -21.27
CA PRO A 341 0.78 -4.97 -21.63
C PRO A 341 2.00 -5.39 -22.47
N ASN A 342 2.19 -6.69 -22.71
CA ASN A 342 3.24 -7.28 -23.57
C ASN A 342 4.68 -6.88 -23.18
N PHE A 343 4.98 -6.79 -21.89
CA PHE A 343 6.35 -6.56 -21.42
C PHE A 343 7.20 -7.83 -21.56
N ALA A 344 8.42 -7.69 -22.07
CA ALA A 344 9.39 -8.76 -22.12
C ALA A 344 10.03 -8.97 -20.73
N ASP A 345 10.41 -10.21 -20.43
CA ASP A 345 11.20 -10.54 -19.23
C ASP A 345 12.69 -10.33 -19.49
N PHE A 346 13.10 -9.07 -19.59
CA PHE A 346 14.47 -8.71 -19.89
C PHE A 346 14.78 -7.28 -19.44
N HIS A 347 15.97 -6.80 -19.79
CA HIS A 347 16.42 -5.46 -19.49
C HIS A 347 15.74 -4.42 -20.39
N TYR A 348 15.42 -3.28 -19.77
CA TYR A 348 14.86 -2.10 -20.41
C TYR A 348 15.85 -0.95 -20.33
N TRP A 349 16.05 -0.26 -21.44
CA TRP A 349 16.86 0.95 -21.50
C TRP A 349 16.30 2.04 -20.59
N THR A 350 17.20 2.78 -19.95
CA THR A 350 16.88 4.06 -19.33
C THR A 350 17.67 5.18 -19.99
N SER A 351 17.28 6.43 -19.72
CA SER A 351 17.99 7.62 -20.19
C SER A 351 19.12 8.09 -19.25
N ASP A 352 19.32 7.44 -18.10
CA ASP A 352 20.40 7.76 -17.16
C ASP A 352 21.68 6.97 -17.47
N ALA A 353 22.84 7.63 -17.47
CA ALA A 353 24.12 7.05 -17.87
C ALA A 353 25.19 7.20 -16.77
N SER A 354 26.23 6.35 -16.82
CA SER A 354 27.41 6.42 -15.96
C SER A 354 28.66 6.10 -16.78
N GLY A 355 29.50 7.13 -16.98
CA GLY A 355 30.66 7.01 -17.88
C GLY A 355 30.23 6.77 -19.33
N ASN A 356 30.68 5.66 -19.92
CA ASN A 356 30.33 5.25 -21.29
C ASN A 356 29.11 4.33 -21.35
N ASP A 357 28.63 3.84 -20.20
CA ASP A 357 27.54 2.89 -20.11
C ASP A 357 26.23 3.59 -19.83
N GLN A 358 25.14 3.01 -20.34
CA GLN A 358 23.78 3.46 -20.07
C GLN A 358 23.13 2.50 -19.06
N PHE A 359 22.37 3.04 -18.11
CA PHE A 359 21.68 2.18 -17.15
C PHE A 359 20.51 1.44 -17.81
N ILE A 360 20.40 0.16 -17.45
CA ILE A 360 19.31 -0.73 -17.81
C ILE A 360 18.64 -1.27 -16.56
N VAL A 361 17.34 -1.53 -16.64
CA VAL A 361 16.56 -2.07 -15.52
C VAL A 361 15.91 -3.39 -15.93
N LEU A 362 16.15 -4.46 -15.17
CA LEU A 362 15.53 -5.76 -15.39
C LEU A 362 14.05 -5.73 -14.98
N SER A 363 13.14 -6.03 -15.91
CA SER A 363 11.68 -5.88 -15.71
C SER A 363 11.08 -6.81 -14.65
N SER A 364 11.74 -7.92 -14.33
CA SER A 364 11.27 -8.89 -13.34
C SER A 364 11.62 -8.53 -11.90
N LEU A 365 12.80 -7.93 -11.69
CA LEU A 365 13.40 -7.72 -10.36
C LEU A 365 13.64 -6.24 -10.03
N GLY A 366 13.56 -5.34 -11.01
CA GLY A 366 13.92 -3.92 -10.86
C GLY A 366 15.41 -3.69 -10.62
N THR A 367 16.25 -4.68 -10.87
CA THR A 367 17.71 -4.57 -10.73
C THR A 367 18.26 -3.61 -11.77
N VAL A 368 19.17 -2.73 -11.34
CA VAL A 368 19.90 -1.82 -12.21
C VAL A 368 21.25 -2.41 -12.60
N SER A 369 21.61 -2.29 -13.87
CA SER A 369 22.93 -2.64 -14.42
C SER A 369 23.37 -1.61 -15.47
N GLY A 370 24.62 -1.71 -15.92
CA GLY A 370 25.12 -1.01 -17.10
C GLY A 370 24.87 -1.85 -18.35
N GLY A 371 24.62 -1.18 -19.46
CA GLY A 371 24.57 -1.76 -20.80
C GLY A 371 25.33 -0.88 -21.79
N GLU A 372 25.98 -1.50 -22.78
CA GLU A 372 26.71 -0.77 -23.80
C GLU A 372 25.72 -0.14 -24.79
N PRO A 373 25.85 1.14 -25.18
CA PRO A 373 24.84 1.81 -26.01
C PRO A 373 24.50 1.14 -27.36
N ASN A 374 25.38 0.25 -27.84
CA ASN A 374 25.21 -0.53 -29.07
C ASN A 374 24.48 -1.87 -28.85
N ASP A 375 24.23 -2.28 -27.61
CA ASP A 375 23.43 -3.45 -27.27
C ASP A 375 21.95 -3.22 -27.61
N ASN A 376 21.21 -4.32 -27.73
CA ASN A 376 19.76 -4.28 -27.94
C ASN A 376 19.03 -4.60 -26.64
N PHE A 377 18.24 -3.64 -26.17
CA PHE A 377 17.33 -3.83 -25.04
C PHE A 377 15.97 -3.22 -25.35
N TYR A 378 14.98 -3.60 -24.54
CA TYR A 378 13.61 -3.12 -24.70
C TYR A 378 13.46 -1.69 -24.23
N ALA A 379 12.35 -1.04 -24.59
CA ALA A 379 12.06 0.31 -24.15
C ALA A 379 10.63 0.45 -23.66
N VAL A 380 10.50 1.24 -22.61
CA VAL A 380 9.23 1.74 -22.12
C VAL A 380 9.34 3.25 -22.03
N CYS A 381 8.39 3.92 -22.64
CA CYS A 381 8.34 5.37 -22.69
C CYS A 381 7.36 5.88 -21.65
N VAL A 382 7.65 7.02 -21.05
CA VAL A 382 6.82 7.64 -20.00
C VAL A 382 6.45 9.05 -20.42
N THR A 383 5.29 9.50 -19.96
CA THR A 383 4.85 10.89 -20.11
C THR A 383 5.97 11.84 -19.65
N PRO A 384 6.26 12.94 -20.38
CA PRO A 384 7.36 13.87 -20.11
C PRO A 384 7.50 14.30 -18.65
#